data_AF-A0A2V5KH93-F1
#
_entry.id   AF-A0A2V5KH93-F1
#
_cell.length_a   1.000
_cell.length_b   1.000
_cell.length_c   1.000
_cell.angle_alpha   90.00
_cell.angle_beta   90.00
_cell.angle_gamma   90.00
#
_symmetry.space_group_name_H-M   'P 1'
#
loop_
_entity.id
_entity.type
_entity.pdbx_description
1 polymer ?
#
loop_
_entity_poly.entity_id
_entity_poly.type
_entity_poly.pdbx_seq_one_letter_code
_entity_poly.pdbx_strand_id
1 'polypeptide(L)'
;MQSFQFHPAVERWFQQTFGSPTEPQVRGWPAIQSGRHVLISAPTGSGKTLAAFLASLDALFRQGAEGDLPDETQVVYVSPLKALSNDIRKNLQEPLAGIRALLGQTNGRELDVRAEVRTGDTTAAQRQALIKKPPHILV
;
A
#
# COMPACT_ATOMS: atom_id res chain seq x y z
N MET A 1 -17.49 3.50 -17.11
CA MET A 1 -16.22 3.19 -16.43
C MET A 1 -16.50 2.10 -15.41
N GLN A 2 -15.75 1.00 -15.40
CA GLN A 2 -15.78 0.09 -14.26
C GLN A 2 -15.22 0.86 -13.06
N SER A 3 -16.06 1.13 -12.06
CA SER A 3 -15.61 1.69 -10.78
C SER A 3 -15.20 0.53 -9.89
N PHE A 4 -13.97 0.58 -9.38
CA PHE A 4 -13.46 -0.38 -8.41
C PHE A 4 -13.72 0.22 -7.03
N GLN A 5 -14.25 -0.57 -6.09
CA GLN A 5 -14.68 -0.08 -4.78
C GLN A 5 -13.48 0.26 -3.89
N PHE A 6 -12.83 1.38 -4.16
CA PHE A 6 -11.79 1.97 -3.32
C PHE A 6 -12.30 3.19 -2.59
N HIS A 7 -11.59 3.58 -1.54
CA HIS A 7 -11.76 4.84 -0.87
C HIS A 7 -11.57 5.97 -1.92
N PRO A 8 -12.40 7.03 -1.92
CA PRO A 8 -12.35 8.07 -2.96
C PRO A 8 -10.96 8.69 -3.17
N ALA A 9 -10.20 8.89 -2.09
CA ALA A 9 -8.82 9.40 -2.17
C ALA A 9 -7.87 8.43 -2.91
N VAL A 10 -8.05 7.12 -2.72
CA VAL A 10 -7.22 6.07 -3.35
C VAL A 10 -7.60 5.94 -4.84
N GLU A 11 -8.89 5.90 -5.15
CA GLU A 11 -9.38 5.85 -6.53
C GLU A 11 -8.92 7.09 -7.32
N ARG A 12 -9.10 8.28 -6.74
CA ARG A 12 -8.70 9.55 -7.37
C ARG A 12 -7.20 9.63 -7.59
N TRP A 13 -6.39 9.23 -6.61
CA TRP A 13 -4.94 9.16 -6.77
C TRP A 13 -4.57 8.26 -7.94
N PHE A 14 -5.12 7.03 -7.97
CA PHE A 14 -4.81 6.06 -9.03
C PHE A 14 -5.18 6.59 -10.41
N GLN A 15 -6.37 7.17 -10.57
CA GLN A 15 -6.83 7.72 -11.85
C GLN A 15 -5.97 8.89 -12.32
N GLN A 16 -5.53 9.77 -11.40
CA GLN A 16 -4.65 10.90 -11.74
C GLN A 16 -3.24 10.45 -12.13
N THR A 17 -2.71 9.40 -11.49
CA THR A 17 -1.35 8.92 -11.73
C THR A 17 -1.24 7.95 -12.91
N PHE A 18 -2.20 7.04 -13.08
CA PHE A 18 -2.12 5.94 -14.06
C PHE A 18 -3.27 5.90 -15.07
N GLY A 19 -4.31 6.70 -14.89
CA GLY A 19 -5.49 6.68 -15.76
C GLY A 19 -6.37 5.46 -15.51
N SER A 20 -6.18 4.41 -16.32
CA SER A 20 -7.04 3.21 -16.30
C SER A 20 -6.29 1.97 -15.82
N PRO A 21 -6.95 1.05 -15.11
CA PRO A 21 -6.31 -0.15 -14.58
C PRO A 21 -5.99 -1.19 -15.65
N THR A 22 -4.95 -1.97 -15.37
CA THR A 22 -4.53 -3.12 -16.18
C THR A 22 -5.35 -4.36 -15.85
N GLU A 23 -5.35 -5.37 -16.73
CA GLU A 23 -6.05 -6.64 -16.51
C GLU A 23 -5.81 -7.29 -15.12
N PRO A 24 -4.55 -7.47 -14.63
CA PRO A 24 -4.33 -8.08 -13.32
C PRO A 24 -4.86 -7.22 -12.16
N GLN A 25 -4.98 -5.91 -12.33
CA GLN A 25 -5.58 -5.01 -11.35
C GLN A 25 -7.10 -5.19 -11.31
N VAL A 26 -7.75 -5.09 -12.48
CA VAL A 26 -9.21 -5.28 -12.63
C VAL A 26 -9.67 -6.63 -12.06
N ARG A 27 -8.91 -7.69 -12.34
CA ARG A 27 -9.22 -9.05 -11.86
C ARG A 27 -8.78 -9.29 -10.42
N GLY A 28 -7.66 -8.69 -10.01
CA GLY A 28 -7.03 -8.94 -8.72
C GLY A 28 -7.74 -8.24 -7.57
N TRP A 29 -8.14 -6.98 -7.73
CA TRP A 29 -8.74 -6.18 -6.66
C TRP A 29 -9.98 -6.82 -6.00
N PRO A 30 -11.04 -7.23 -6.73
CA PRO A 30 -12.18 -7.86 -6.08
C PRO A 30 -11.82 -9.19 -5.40
N ALA A 31 -10.83 -9.92 -5.93
CA ALA A 31 -10.36 -11.15 -5.30
C ALA A 31 -9.61 -10.86 -3.99
N ILE A 32 -8.72 -9.87 -3.96
CA ILE A 32 -7.97 -9.48 -2.77
C ILE A 32 -8.91 -8.91 -1.70
N GLN A 33 -9.81 -7.99 -2.09
CA GLN A 33 -10.77 -7.36 -1.19
C GLN A 33 -11.78 -8.35 -0.58
N SER A 34 -11.97 -9.52 -1.19
CA SER A 34 -12.80 -10.59 -0.61
C SER A 34 -12.17 -11.30 0.60
N GLY A 35 -10.92 -10.97 0.95
CA GLY A 35 -10.19 -11.58 2.07
C GLY A 35 -9.64 -12.98 1.77
N ARG A 36 -9.77 -13.47 0.53
CA ARG A 36 -9.22 -14.78 0.12
C ARG A 36 -7.73 -14.68 -0.22
N HIS A 37 -7.04 -15.80 -0.18
CA HIS A 37 -5.70 -15.92 -0.76
C HIS A 37 -5.77 -15.80 -2.28
N VAL A 38 -4.91 -14.96 -2.87
CA VAL A 38 -4.91 -14.67 -4.31
C VAL A 38 -3.51 -14.85 -4.88
N LEU A 39 -3.42 -15.59 -5.98
CA LEU A 39 -2.24 -15.64 -6.84
C LEU A 39 -2.51 -14.85 -8.12
N ILE A 40 -1.75 -13.77 -8.33
CA ILE A 40 -1.78 -13.00 -9.58
C ILE A 40 -0.63 -13.48 -10.48
N SER A 41 -0.97 -14.24 -11.52
CA SER A 41 -0.03 -14.63 -12.58
C SER A 41 -0.17 -13.69 -13.76
N ALA A 42 0.83 -12.83 -13.97
CA ALA A 42 0.87 -11.87 -15.07
C ALA A 42 2.34 -11.52 -15.43
N PRO A 43 2.60 -11.12 -16.70
CA PRO A 43 3.94 -10.69 -17.12
C PRO A 43 4.55 -9.57 -16.24
N THR A 44 5.86 -9.40 -16.33
CA THR A 44 6.54 -8.24 -15.75
C THR A 44 6.06 -6.96 -16.44
N GLY A 45 5.96 -5.86 -15.69
CA GLY A 45 5.43 -4.60 -16.21
C GLY A 45 3.89 -4.51 -16.26
N SER A 46 3.15 -5.61 -16.03
CA SER A 46 1.67 -5.60 -16.08
C SER A 46 0.99 -4.97 -14.85
N GLY A 47 1.73 -4.43 -13.89
CA GLY A 47 1.16 -3.76 -12.71
C GLY A 47 0.72 -4.68 -11.57
N LYS A 48 1.16 -5.96 -11.54
CA LYS A 48 0.81 -6.93 -10.48
C LYS A 48 1.16 -6.48 -9.06
N THR A 49 2.29 -5.80 -8.89
CA THR A 49 2.73 -5.29 -7.59
C THR A 49 1.80 -4.19 -7.10
N LEU A 50 1.44 -3.24 -7.98
CA LEU A 50 0.48 -2.20 -7.66
C LEU A 50 -0.92 -2.77 -7.41
N ALA A 51 -1.30 -3.86 -8.09
CA ALA A 51 -2.57 -4.54 -7.82
C ALA A 51 -2.70 -4.97 -6.34
N ALA A 52 -1.66 -5.63 -5.82
CA ALA A 52 -1.61 -6.05 -4.41
C ALA A 52 -1.51 -4.84 -3.45
N PHE A 53 -0.55 -3.95 -3.69
CA PHE A 53 -0.32 -2.82 -2.77
C PHE A 53 -1.48 -1.85 -2.71
N LEU A 54 -2.13 -1.52 -3.84
CA LEU A 54 -3.22 -0.55 -3.83
C LEU A 54 -4.42 -1.08 -3.03
N ALA A 55 -4.71 -2.38 -3.10
CA ALA A 55 -5.75 -3.00 -2.27
C ALA A 55 -5.39 -2.96 -0.77
N SER A 56 -4.13 -3.19 -0.41
CA SER A 56 -3.66 -3.07 0.98
C SER A 56 -3.70 -1.62 1.47
N LEU A 57 -3.29 -0.66 0.63
CA LEU A 57 -3.38 0.76 0.95
C LEU A 57 -4.84 1.19 1.15
N ASP A 58 -5.74 0.75 0.28
CA ASP A 58 -7.17 1.00 0.42
C ASP A 58 -7.70 0.60 1.80
N ALA A 59 -7.38 -0.62 2.26
CA ALA A 59 -7.78 -1.09 3.58
C ALA A 59 -7.25 -0.18 4.71
N LEU A 60 -5.96 0.18 4.68
CA LEU A 60 -5.33 1.05 5.69
C LEU A 60 -5.95 2.46 5.69
N PHE A 61 -6.20 3.03 4.51
CA PHE A 61 -6.79 4.35 4.38
C PHE A 61 -8.27 4.37 4.80
N ARG A 62 -9.04 3.31 4.54
CA ARG A 62 -10.41 3.17 5.05
C ARG A 62 -10.43 3.11 6.57
N GLN A 63 -9.61 2.24 7.16
CA GLN A 63 -9.49 2.12 8.61
C GLN A 63 -9.11 3.47 9.26
N GLY A 64 -8.10 4.15 8.71
CA GLY A 64 -7.67 5.46 9.21
C GLY A 64 -8.68 6.59 8.96
N ALA A 65 -9.54 6.48 7.95
CA ALA A 65 -10.61 7.45 7.71
C ALA A 65 -11.75 7.27 8.74
N GLU A 66 -12.09 6.03 9.08
CA GLU A 66 -13.17 5.66 10.01
C GLU A 66 -12.82 5.88 11.49
N GLY A 67 -11.52 5.87 11.84
CA GLY A 67 -11.10 5.97 13.23
C GLY A 67 -9.61 6.27 13.38
N ASP A 68 -8.98 5.67 14.38
CA ASP A 68 -7.53 5.73 14.55
C ASP A 68 -6.87 4.54 13.84
N LEU A 69 -5.69 4.80 13.28
CA LEU A 69 -4.83 3.78 12.70
C LEU A 69 -3.71 3.45 13.70
N PRO A 70 -3.76 2.29 14.39
CA PRO A 70 -2.82 1.98 15.45
C PRO A 70 -1.40 1.75 14.89
N ASP A 71 -0.38 1.99 15.73
CA ASP A 71 1.03 1.70 15.45
C ASP A 71 1.28 0.17 15.40
N GLU A 72 0.74 -0.50 14.38
CA GLU A 72 0.76 -1.96 14.21
C GLU A 72 1.08 -2.33 12.75
N THR A 73 1.92 -3.36 12.57
CA THR A 73 2.17 -3.92 11.24
C THR A 73 1.00 -4.78 10.78
N GLN A 74 0.29 -4.31 9.75
CA GLN A 74 -0.87 -4.99 9.17
C GLN A 74 -0.57 -5.59 7.79
N VAL A 75 0.45 -5.09 7.10
CA VAL A 75 0.86 -5.56 5.77
C VAL A 75 2.33 -5.96 5.80
N VAL A 76 2.63 -7.18 5.35
CA VAL A 76 4.01 -7.67 5.19
C VAL A 76 4.25 -7.99 3.73
N TYR A 77 5.24 -7.34 3.15
CA TYR A 77 5.78 -7.68 1.85
C TYR A 77 7.05 -8.51 2.03
N VAL A 78 7.14 -9.63 1.31
CA VAL A 78 8.31 -10.51 1.36
C VAL A 78 8.89 -10.60 -0.05
N SER A 79 10.17 -10.29 -0.17
CA SER A 79 10.93 -10.41 -1.41
C SER A 79 12.09 -11.37 -1.25
N PRO A 80 12.38 -12.21 -2.27
CA PRO A 80 13.59 -13.04 -2.27
C PRO A 80 14.87 -12.20 -2.49
N LEU A 81 14.76 -10.95 -2.93
CA LEU A 81 15.88 -10.06 -3.25
C LEU A 81 15.87 -8.79 -2.38
N LYS A 82 17.01 -8.49 -1.74
CA LYS A 82 17.19 -7.28 -0.93
C LYS A 82 17.00 -5.99 -1.73
N ALA A 83 17.54 -5.91 -2.94
CA ALA A 83 17.42 -4.73 -3.81
C ALA A 83 15.95 -4.38 -4.08
N LEU A 84 15.15 -5.41 -4.34
CA LEU A 84 13.72 -5.25 -4.58
C LEU A 84 12.97 -4.73 -3.33
N SER A 85 13.35 -5.13 -2.11
CA SER A 85 12.74 -4.56 -0.88
C SER A 85 12.96 -3.04 -0.79
N ASN A 86 14.17 -2.56 -1.09
CA ASN A 86 14.46 -1.12 -1.09
C ASN A 86 13.69 -0.37 -2.18
N ASP A 87 13.59 -0.95 -3.38
CA ASP A 87 12.84 -0.37 -4.49
C ASP A 87 11.34 -0.27 -4.16
N ILE A 88 10.78 -1.28 -3.48
CA ILE A 88 9.38 -1.31 -3.08
C ILE A 88 9.07 -0.22 -2.07
N ARG A 89 9.94 0.03 -1.09
CA ARG A 89 9.78 1.16 -0.17
C ARG A 89 9.70 2.48 -0.92
N LYS A 90 10.61 2.71 -1.88
CA LYS A 90 10.61 3.92 -2.70
C LYS A 90 9.31 4.05 -3.51
N ASN A 91 8.86 2.95 -4.12
CA ASN A 91 7.63 2.90 -4.90
C ASN A 91 6.37 3.12 -4.05
N LEU A 92 6.43 2.90 -2.73
CA LEU A 92 5.34 3.19 -1.81
C LEU A 92 5.27 4.66 -1.37
N GLN A 93 6.37 5.42 -1.46
CA GLN A 93 6.41 6.81 -1.00
C GLN A 93 5.43 7.70 -1.78
N GLU A 94 5.39 7.56 -3.10
CA GLU A 94 4.51 8.33 -3.99
C GLU A 94 3.01 8.07 -3.72
N PRO A 95 2.50 6.82 -3.70
CA PRO A 95 1.12 6.57 -3.32
C PRO A 95 0.77 7.06 -1.93
N LEU A 96 1.61 6.79 -0.94
CA LEU A 96 1.35 7.20 0.45
C LEU A 96 1.19 8.73 0.56
N ALA A 97 2.10 9.48 -0.06
CA ALA A 97 2.06 10.93 -0.06
C ALA A 97 0.84 11.48 -0.83
N GLY A 98 0.57 10.94 -2.02
CA GLY A 98 -0.52 11.41 -2.87
C GLY A 98 -1.91 11.13 -2.29
N ILE A 99 -2.12 9.92 -1.78
CA ILE A 99 -3.41 9.55 -1.16
C ILE A 99 -3.63 10.36 0.12
N ARG A 100 -2.60 10.55 0.95
CA ARG A 100 -2.68 11.40 2.15
C ARG A 100 -3.06 12.84 1.81
N ALA A 101 -2.47 13.43 0.78
CA ALA A 101 -2.79 14.79 0.35
C ALA A 101 -4.27 14.91 -0.09
N LEU A 102 -4.78 13.93 -0.84
CA LEU A 102 -6.18 13.90 -1.26
C LEU A 102 -7.15 13.67 -0.11
N LEU A 103 -6.79 12.83 0.87
CA LEU A 103 -7.59 12.62 2.06
C LEU A 103 -7.69 13.90 2.90
N GLY A 104 -6.57 14.60 3.10
CA GLY A 104 -6.52 15.86 3.84
C GLY A 104 -7.40 16.95 3.21
N GLN A 105 -7.47 17.01 1.89
CA GLN A 105 -8.35 17.93 1.16
C GLN A 105 -9.85 17.63 1.35
N THR A 106 -10.21 16.36 1.59
CA THR A 106 -11.62 15.93 1.62
C THR A 106 -12.17 15.91 3.04
N ASN A 107 -11.40 15.41 4.02
CA ASN A 107 -11.87 15.13 5.38
C ASN A 107 -11.13 15.93 6.46
N GLY A 108 -10.11 16.74 6.09
CA GLY A 108 -9.32 17.52 7.05
C GLY A 108 -8.48 16.70 8.04
N ARG A 109 -8.46 15.36 7.91
CA ARG A 109 -7.66 14.46 8.76
C ARG A 109 -6.33 14.16 8.07
N GLU A 110 -5.25 14.33 8.82
CA GLU A 110 -3.94 13.82 8.42
C GLU A 110 -3.80 12.37 8.88
N LEU A 111 -3.64 11.46 7.92
CA LEU A 111 -3.38 10.05 8.20
C LEU A 111 -1.91 9.73 7.88
N ASP A 112 -1.18 9.25 8.89
CA ASP A 112 0.23 8.88 8.73
C ASP A 112 0.37 7.37 8.47
N VAL A 113 0.18 6.94 7.22
CA VAL A 113 0.45 5.55 6.84
C VAL A 113 1.95 5.34 6.60
N ARG A 114 2.62 4.53 7.43
CA ARG A 114 4.07 4.30 7.39
C ARG A 114 4.43 2.98 6.71
N ALA A 115 5.49 3.01 5.90
CA ALA A 115 6.10 1.85 5.28
C ALA A 115 7.62 1.84 5.55
N GLU A 116 8.15 0.74 6.06
CA GLU A 116 9.57 0.60 6.40
C GLU A 116 10.15 -0.72 5.91
N VAL A 117 11.48 -0.75 5.75
CA VAL A 117 12.20 -1.93 5.27
C VAL A 117 12.99 -2.58 6.39
N ARG A 118 12.87 -3.90 6.53
CA ARG A 118 13.67 -4.71 7.45
C ARG A 118 14.39 -5.82 6.70
N THR A 119 15.69 -5.64 6.51
CA THR A 119 16.58 -6.64 5.90
C THR A 119 17.69 -7.06 6.87
N GLY A 120 18.59 -7.92 6.41
CA GLY A 120 19.82 -8.25 7.14
C GLY A 120 20.71 -7.04 7.42
N ASP A 121 20.61 -5.97 6.62
CA ASP A 121 21.44 -4.77 6.73
C ASP A 121 20.82 -3.73 7.69
N THR A 122 19.58 -3.92 8.11
CA THR A 122 18.92 -3.07 9.12
C THR A 122 19.66 -3.21 10.45
N THR A 123 20.17 -2.09 10.95
CA THR A 123 20.97 -2.02 12.19
C THR A 123 20.13 -2.38 13.42
N ALA A 124 20.79 -2.74 14.53
CA ALA A 124 20.10 -3.01 15.80
C ALA A 124 19.25 -1.81 16.26
N ALA A 125 19.78 -0.59 16.13
CA ALA A 125 19.06 0.63 16.49
C ALA A 125 17.80 0.83 15.63
N GLN A 126 17.88 0.61 14.31
CA GLN A 126 16.72 0.67 13.42
C GLN A 126 15.70 -0.42 13.77
N ARG A 127 16.13 -1.65 14.06
CA ARG A 127 15.22 -2.72 14.50
C ARG A 127 14.47 -2.36 15.78
N GLN A 128 15.16 -1.76 16.76
CA GLN A 128 14.52 -1.29 17.99
C GLN A 128 13.52 -0.16 17.73
N ALA A 129 13.83 0.76 16.81
CA ALA A 129 12.90 1.81 16.42
C ALA A 129 11.61 1.23 15.79
N LEU A 130 11.73 0.22 14.92
CA LEU A 130 10.58 -0.47 14.32
C LEU A 130 9.75 -1.24 15.35
N ILE A 131 10.35 -1.77 16.42
CA ILE A 131 9.61 -2.43 17.50
C ILE A 131 8.86 -1.39 18.35
N LYS A 132 9.51 -0.26 18.66
CA LYS A 132 8.93 0.80 19.47
C LYS A 132 7.77 1.52 18.77
N LYS A 133 7.87 1.71 17.45
CA LYS A 133 6.83 2.30 16.63
C LYS A 133 6.67 1.49 15.33
N PRO A 134 5.88 0.40 15.36
CA PRO A 134 5.67 -0.45 14.20
C PRO A 134 5.15 0.33 12.98
N PRO A 135 5.70 0.08 11.78
CA PRO A 135 5.12 0.59 10.54
C PRO A 135 3.87 -0.21 10.20
N HIS A 136 2.93 0.38 9.45
CA HIS A 136 1.75 -0.35 8.97
C HIS A 136 2.11 -1.34 7.85
N ILE A 137 3.13 -1.00 7.05
CA ILE A 137 3.66 -1.85 5.99
C ILE A 137 5.13 -2.17 6.30
N LEU A 138 5.47 -3.45 6.42
CA LEU A 138 6.85 -3.92 6.57
C LEU A 138 7.30 -4.65 5.30
N VAL A 139 8.46 -4.26 4.78
CA VAL A 139 9.05 -4.70 3.49
C VAL A 139 10.39 -5.39 3.69
#